data_AF-J9FMT8-F1
#
_entry.id   AF-J9FMT8-F1
#
_cell.length_a   1.000
_cell.length_b   1.000
_cell.length_c   1.000
_cell.angle_alpha   90.00
_cell.angle_beta   90.00
_cell.angle_gamma   90.00
#
_symmetry.space_group_name_H-M   'P 1'
#
loop_
_entity.id
_entity.type
_entity.pdbx_description
1 polymer ?
#
loop_
_entity_poly.entity_id
_entity_poly.type
_entity_poly.pdbx_seq_one_letter_code
_entity_poly.pdbx_strand_id
1 'polypeptide(L)'
;MQTISFILIIAALVQMVEIILKKVSPALYQALGVFLPLITTNCCVLGVAILVIQKEYNLMQSVVYAISTAIGFALALVIFAGIREQLAMTHIPASMKGTPIALITAGLLAMAFMGFSGIV
;
A
#
# COMPACT_ATOMS: atom_id res chain seq x y z
N MET A 1 19.28 -6.15 -14.74
CA MET A 1 19.50 -6.70 -13.39
C MET A 1 18.93 -5.85 -12.25
N GLN A 2 18.72 -4.54 -12.44
CA GLN A 2 18.26 -3.64 -11.36
C GLN A 2 16.95 -4.07 -10.68
N THR A 3 15.93 -4.50 -11.43
CA THR A 3 14.63 -4.91 -10.86
C THR A 3 14.74 -6.13 -9.94
N ILE A 4 15.57 -7.11 -10.30
CA ILE A 4 15.78 -8.32 -9.49
C ILE A 4 16.47 -7.94 -8.18
N SER A 5 17.46 -7.05 -8.23
CA SER A 5 18.12 -6.53 -7.04
C SER A 5 17.15 -5.81 -6.09
N PHE A 6 16.22 -5.00 -6.61
CA PHE A 6 15.20 -4.36 -5.76
C PHE A 6 14.27 -5.37 -5.10
N ILE A 7 13.76 -6.34 -5.86
CA ILE A 7 12.86 -7.36 -5.31
C ILE A 7 13.56 -8.15 -4.20
N LEU A 8 14.84 -8.52 -4.38
CA LEU A 8 15.61 -9.23 -3.35
C LEU A 8 15.80 -8.40 -2.08
N ILE A 9 16.13 -7.11 -2.21
CA ILE A 9 16.28 -6.22 -1.05
C ILE A 9 14.94 -6.07 -0.32
N ILE A 10 13.85 -5.84 -1.05
CA ILE A 10 12.51 -5.73 -0.46
C ILE A 10 12.12 -7.04 0.23
N ALA A 11 12.36 -8.19 -0.41
CA ALA A 11 12.06 -9.50 0.16
C ALA A 11 12.81 -9.74 1.48
N ALA A 12 14.10 -9.41 1.53
CA ALA A 12 14.89 -9.54 2.76
C ALA A 12 14.37 -8.65 3.89
N LEU A 13 13.97 -7.41 3.58
CA LEU A 13 13.40 -6.48 4.57
C LEU A 13 12.03 -6.93 5.07
N VAL A 14 11.14 -7.36 4.18
CA VAL A 14 9.81 -7.87 4.55
C VAL A 14 9.95 -9.13 5.40
N GLN A 15 10.89 -10.02 5.08
CA GLN A 15 11.18 -11.20 5.88
C GLN A 15 11.63 -10.84 7.31
N MET A 16 12.45 -9.80 7.45
CA MET A 16 12.84 -9.30 8.76
C MET A 16 11.63 -8.78 9.54
N VAL A 17 10.75 -8.01 8.90
CA VAL A 17 9.51 -7.49 9.49
C VAL A 17 8.59 -8.62 9.93
N GLU A 18 8.48 -9.70 9.14
CA GLU A 18 7.69 -10.88 9.48
C GLU A 18 8.14 -11.53 10.79
N ILE A 19 9.46 -11.72 10.95
CA ILE A 19 10.04 -12.30 12.17
C ILE A 19 9.80 -11.38 13.38
N ILE A 20 9.94 -10.07 13.20
CA ILE A 20 9.69 -9.07 14.25
C ILE A 20 8.21 -9.12 14.67
N LEU A 21 7.28 -9.11 13.71
CA LEU A 21 5.83 -9.15 13.99
C LEU A 21 5.43 -10.42 14.73
N LYS A 22 5.99 -11.58 14.36
CA LYS A 22 5.74 -12.84 15.05
C LYS A 22 6.10 -12.79 16.53
N LYS A 23 7.11 -12.01 16.92
CA LYS A 23 7.57 -11.85 18.31
C LYS A 23 6.86 -10.72 19.06
N VAL A 24 6.61 -9.59 18.40
CA VAL A 24 6.07 -8.37 19.03
C VAL A 24 4.55 -8.39 19.10
N SER A 25 3.86 -8.87 18.05
CA SER A 25 2.40 -8.88 17.97
C SER A 25 1.90 -10.12 17.22
N PRO A 26 1.71 -11.25 17.92
CA PRO A 26 1.21 -12.48 17.30
C PRO A 26 -0.22 -12.32 16.76
N ALA A 27 -1.04 -11.45 17.37
CA ALA A 27 -2.38 -11.14 16.87
C ALA A 27 -2.34 -10.49 15.47
N LEU A 28 -1.43 -9.54 15.25
CA LEU A 28 -1.29 -8.87 13.95
C LEU A 28 -0.71 -9.82 12.89
N TYR A 29 0.26 -10.66 13.29
CA TYR A 29 0.82 -11.70 12.41
C TYR A 29 -0.27 -12.66 11.92
N GLN A 30 -1.16 -13.12 12.80
CA GLN A 30 -2.29 -13.98 12.41
C GLN A 30 -3.33 -13.25 11.56
N ALA A 31 -3.60 -11.98 11.84
CA ALA A 31 -4.57 -11.18 11.08
C ALA A 31 -4.11 -10.88 9.64
N LEU A 32 -2.82 -10.57 9.43
CA LEU A 32 -2.30 -10.33 8.09
C LEU A 32 -1.99 -11.64 7.33
N GLY A 33 -1.57 -12.72 8.01
CA GLY A 33 -1.37 -14.04 7.38
C GLY A 33 -0.61 -13.99 6.05
N VAL A 34 -1.29 -14.40 4.97
CA VAL A 34 -0.76 -14.45 3.59
C VAL A 34 -0.36 -13.05 3.06
N PHE A 35 -0.87 -11.96 3.62
CA PHE A 35 -0.54 -10.61 3.17
C PHE A 35 0.90 -10.19 3.48
N LEU A 36 1.57 -10.76 4.49
CA LEU A 36 2.98 -10.40 4.79
C LEU A 36 3.92 -10.69 3.61
N PRO A 37 3.96 -11.91 3.07
CA PRO A 37 4.74 -12.20 1.86
C PRO A 37 4.33 -11.37 0.64
N LEU A 38 3.04 -11.03 0.50
CA LEU A 38 2.54 -10.21 -0.62
C LEU A 38 3.03 -8.75 -0.58
N ILE A 39 3.55 -8.27 0.55
CA ILE A 39 4.18 -6.94 0.62
C ILE A 39 5.43 -6.89 -0.30
N THR A 40 6.12 -8.03 -0.48
CA THR A 40 7.33 -8.10 -1.32
C THR A 40 7.09 -7.73 -2.78
N THR A 41 5.88 -7.99 -3.27
CA THR A 41 5.44 -7.73 -4.65
C THR A 41 4.53 -6.52 -4.76
N ASN A 42 4.47 -5.68 -3.72
CA ASN A 42 3.63 -4.49 -3.72
C ASN A 42 4.08 -3.49 -4.80
N CYS A 43 3.13 -3.06 -5.63
CA CYS A 43 3.37 -2.15 -6.75
C CYS A 43 3.81 -0.75 -6.32
N CYS A 44 3.34 -0.25 -5.18
CA CYS A 44 3.75 1.05 -4.65
C CYS A 44 5.20 1.03 -4.18
N VAL A 45 5.60 0.00 -3.44
CA VAL A 45 6.98 -0.14 -2.90
C VAL A 45 8.00 -0.23 -4.05
N LEU A 46 7.75 -1.13 -5.01
CA LEU A 46 8.63 -1.27 -6.17
C LEU A 46 8.62 0.00 -7.05
N GLY A 47 7.46 0.63 -7.22
CA GLY A 47 7.31 1.86 -8.00
C GLY A 47 8.13 3.03 -7.43
N VAL A 48 8.13 3.21 -6.10
CA VAL A 48 8.96 4.24 -5.45
C VAL A 48 10.44 4.01 -5.71
N ALA A 49 10.93 2.77 -5.57
CA ALA A 49 12.34 2.44 -5.80
C ALA A 49 12.77 2.78 -7.23
N ILE A 50 11.92 2.46 -8.23
CA ILE A 50 12.20 2.76 -9.63
C ILE A 50 12.14 4.27 -9.90
N LEU A 51 11.14 4.98 -9.37
CA LEU A 51 10.95 6.42 -9.59
C LEU A 51 12.08 7.26 -8.99
N VAL A 52 12.60 6.89 -7.83
CA VAL A 52 13.75 7.57 -7.21
C VAL A 52 14.97 7.57 -8.13
N ILE A 53 15.20 6.45 -8.83
CA ILE A 53 16.33 6.29 -9.74
C ILE A 53 16.08 7.02 -11.05
N GLN A 54 14.86 6.92 -11.61
CA GLN A 54 14.51 7.64 -12.83
C GLN A 54 14.57 9.16 -12.67
N LYS A 55 14.31 9.67 -11.46
CA LYS A 55 14.38 11.10 -11.14
C LYS A 55 15.75 11.55 -10.62
N GLU A 56 16.73 10.65 -10.58
CA GLU A 56 18.11 10.93 -10.14
C GLU A 56 18.20 11.64 -8.77
N TYR A 57 17.35 11.25 -7.82
CA TYR A 57 17.34 11.87 -6.50
C TYR A 57 18.58 11.52 -5.67
N ASN A 58 19.12 12.52 -4.97
CA ASN A 58 20.14 12.32 -3.95
C ASN A 58 19.59 11.55 -2.75
N LEU A 59 20.45 10.92 -1.93
CA LEU A 59 20.04 10.08 -0.80
C LEU A 59 19.02 10.77 0.13
N MET A 60 19.24 12.05 0.46
CA MET A 60 18.32 12.81 1.30
C MET A 60 16.96 13.03 0.62
N GLN A 61 16.95 13.36 -0.67
CA GLN A 61 15.72 13.54 -1.44
C GLN A 61 14.94 12.23 -1.57
N SER A 62 15.65 11.11 -1.76
CA SER A 62 15.09 9.76 -1.86
C SER A 62 14.38 9.34 -0.56
N VAL A 63 14.99 9.62 0.60
CA VAL A 63 14.37 9.34 1.90
C VAL A 63 13.11 10.17 2.10
N VAL A 64 13.17 11.47 1.82
CA VAL A 64 12.01 12.37 1.94
C VAL A 64 10.88 11.96 0.99
N TYR A 65 11.22 11.60 -0.25
CA TYR A 65 10.26 11.13 -1.25
C TYR A 65 9.59 9.82 -0.83
N ALA A 66 10.37 8.85 -0.33
CA ALA A 66 9.84 7.57 0.13
C ALA A 66 8.91 7.73 1.35
N ILE A 67 9.30 8.54 2.34
CA ILE A 67 8.46 8.81 3.53
C ILE A 67 7.17 9.51 3.13
N SER A 68 7.25 10.54 2.28
CA SER A 68 6.07 11.29 1.82
C SER A 68 5.11 10.38 1.05
N THR A 69 5.63 9.52 0.19
CA THR A 69 4.82 8.55 -0.56
C THR A 69 4.19 7.51 0.36
N ALA A 70 4.92 7.02 1.36
CA ALA A 70 4.40 6.06 2.33
C ALA A 70 3.27 6.66 3.18
N ILE A 71 3.39 7.93 3.60
CA ILE A 71 2.33 8.64 4.31
C ILE A 71 1.09 8.81 3.42
N GLY A 72 1.27 9.21 2.16
CA GLY A 72 0.17 9.32 1.19
C GLY A 72 -0.56 7.99 0.96
N PHE A 73 0.21 6.90 0.80
CA PHE A 73 -0.35 5.57 0.65
C PHE A 73 -1.11 5.10 1.90
N ALA A 74 -0.55 5.35 3.10
CA ALA A 74 -1.21 5.06 4.36
C ALA A 74 -2.53 5.83 4.50
N LEU A 75 -2.54 7.13 4.17
CA LEU A 75 -3.75 7.96 4.19
C LEU A 75 -4.83 7.41 3.25
N ALA A 76 -4.45 7.04 2.02
CA ALA A 76 -5.39 6.45 1.06
C ALA A 76 -6.00 5.14 1.58
N LEU A 77 -5.20 4.28 2.21
CA LEU A 77 -5.69 3.03 2.81
C LEU A 77 -6.61 3.27 4.01
N VAL A 78 -6.30 4.25 4.87
CA VAL A 78 -7.15 4.59 6.03
C VAL A 78 -8.51 5.10 5.56
N ILE A 79 -8.54 5.99 4.57
CA ILE A 79 -9.80 6.48 3.98
C ILE A 79 -10.59 5.32 3.36
N PHE A 80 -9.91 4.45 2.59
CA PHE A 80 -10.55 3.30 1.98
C PHE A 80 -11.13 2.32 3.02
N ALA A 81 -10.40 2.08 4.11
CA ALA A 81 -10.87 1.26 5.23
C ALA A 81 -12.11 1.88 5.90
N GLY A 82 -12.11 3.19 6.15
CA GLY A 82 -13.25 3.90 6.73
C GLY A 82 -14.50 3.82 5.85
N ILE A 83 -14.36 3.99 4.53
CA ILE A 83 -15.46 3.82 3.58
C ILE A 83 -16.01 2.39 3.63
N ARG A 84 -15.13 1.39 3.71
CA ARG A 84 -15.54 -0.03 3.79
C ARG A 84 -16.27 -0.36 5.09
N GLU A 85 -15.85 0.21 6.22
CA GLU A 85 -16.52 0.05 7.50
C GLU A 85 -17.93 0.66 7.47
N GLN A 86 -18.07 1.87 6.92
CA GLN A 86 -19.37 2.51 6.74
C GLN A 86 -20.30 1.70 5.83
N LEU A 87 -19.77 1.17 4.72
CA LEU A 87 -20.54 0.33 3.79
C LEU A 87 -21.01 -0.98 4.42
N ALA A 88 -20.22 -1.56 5.33
CA ALA A 88 -20.61 -2.78 6.05
C ALA A 88 -21.84 -2.57 6.94
N MET A 89 -22.09 -1.35 7.41
CA MET A 89 -23.28 -1.01 8.21
C MET A 89 -24.52 -0.68 7.35
N THR A 90 -24.37 -0.56 6.03
CA THR A 90 -25.48 -0.23 5.10
C THR A 90 -26.03 -1.44 4.37
N HIS A 91 -27.29 -1.35 3.92
CA HIS A 91 -27.94 -2.39 3.14
C HIS A 91 -27.45 -2.39 1.69
N ILE A 92 -26.49 -3.27 1.39
CA ILE A 92 -25.95 -3.52 0.04
C ILE A 92 -26.60 -4.80 -0.52
N PRO A 93 -27.02 -4.82 -1.80
CA PRO A 93 -27.52 -6.03 -2.46
C PRO A 93 -26.56 -7.20 -2.32
N ALA A 94 -27.06 -8.43 -2.12
CA ALA A 94 -26.23 -9.60 -1.86
C ALA A 94 -25.13 -9.82 -2.92
N SER A 95 -25.44 -9.57 -4.19
CA SER A 95 -24.49 -9.72 -5.32
C SER A 95 -23.36 -8.69 -5.35
N MET A 96 -23.49 -7.56 -4.63
CA MET A 96 -22.48 -6.50 -4.61
C MET A 96 -21.60 -6.51 -3.36
N LYS A 97 -21.88 -7.38 -2.38
CA LYS A 97 -21.11 -7.45 -1.13
C LYS A 97 -19.68 -7.94 -1.39
N GLY A 98 -18.72 -7.38 -0.66
CA GLY A 98 -17.32 -7.79 -0.71
C GLY A 98 -16.52 -7.10 -1.82
N THR A 99 -15.88 -7.88 -2.68
CA THR A 99 -14.95 -7.38 -3.72
C THR A 99 -15.60 -6.43 -4.74
N PRO A 100 -16.83 -6.66 -5.24
CA PRO A 100 -17.43 -5.79 -6.27
C PRO A 100 -17.59 -4.34 -5.78
N ILE A 101 -18.21 -4.13 -4.61
CA ILE A 101 -18.34 -2.78 -4.05
C ILE A 101 -16.99 -2.17 -3.69
N ALA A 102 -16.03 -2.98 -3.22
CA ALA A 102 -14.69 -2.50 -2.90
C ALA A 102 -13.94 -1.97 -4.14
N LEU A 103 -14.11 -2.58 -5.31
CA LEU A 103 -13.52 -2.09 -6.56
C LEU A 103 -14.20 -0.80 -7.04
N ILE A 104 -15.53 -0.70 -6.91
CA ILE A 104 -16.26 0.53 -7.24
C ILE A 104 -15.81 1.67 -6.34
N THR A 105 -15.70 1.44 -5.04
CA THR A 105 -15.28 2.47 -4.08
C THR A 105 -13.83 2.87 -4.28
N ALA A 106 -12.95 1.91 -4.63
CA ALA A 106 -11.57 2.21 -5.01
C ALA A 106 -11.51 3.10 -6.27
N GLY A 107 -12.37 2.84 -7.26
CA GLY A 107 -12.49 3.66 -8.46
C GLY A 107 -13.00 5.08 -8.17
N LEU A 108 -14.04 5.20 -7.34
CA LEU A 108 -14.55 6.51 -6.88
C LEU A 108 -13.49 7.30 -6.11
N LEU A 109 -12.76 6.62 -5.21
CA LEU A 109 -11.66 7.21 -4.46
C LEU A 109 -10.52 7.66 -5.38
N ALA A 110 -10.18 6.88 -6.41
CA ALA A 110 -9.18 7.26 -7.40
C ALA A 110 -9.61 8.52 -8.18
N MET A 111 -10.88 8.63 -8.58
CA MET A 111 -11.40 9.84 -9.23
C MET A 111 -11.37 11.06 -8.30
N ALA A 112 -11.64 10.88 -7.00
CA ALA A 112 -11.50 11.96 -6.03
C ALA A 112 -10.04 12.44 -5.94
N PHE A 113 -9.06 11.52 -5.92
CA PHE A 113 -7.64 11.90 -5.91
C PHE A 113 -7.15 12.49 -7.24
N MET A 114 -7.75 12.17 -8.38
CA MET A 114 -7.46 12.85 -9.65
C MET A 114 -7.79 14.34 -9.59
N GLY A 115 -8.65 14.81 -8.68
CA GLY A 115 -8.87 16.24 -8.46
C GLY A 115 -7.64 17.01 -8.00
N PHE A 116 -6.62 16.31 -7.45
CA PHE A 116 -5.32 16.91 -7.12
C PHE A 116 -4.34 16.89 -8.30
N SER A 117 -4.70 16.24 -9.41
CA SER A 117 -3.89 16.23 -10.63
C SER A 117 -3.84 17.64 -11.22
N GLY A 118 -2.66 18.28 -11.18
CA GLY A 118 -2.47 19.68 -11.56
C GLY A 118 -2.18 20.62 -10.40
N ILE A 119 -2.18 20.13 -9.15
CA ILE A 119 -1.57 20.84 -8.01
C ILE A 119 -0.07 20.52 -8.03
N VAL A 120 0.67 21.18 -8.93
CA VAL A 120 2.13 21.39 -8.93
C VAL A 120 2.47 22.46 -9.97
#